data_AF-A0A146FJR5-F1
#
_entry.id   AF-A0A146FJR5-F1
#
_cell.length_a   1.000
_cell.length_b   1.000
_cell.length_c   1.000
_cell.angle_alpha   90.00
_cell.angle_beta   90.00
_cell.angle_gamma   90.00
#
_symmetry.space_group_name_H-M   'P 1'
#
loop_
_entity.id
_entity.type
_entity.pdbx_description
1 polymer ?
#
loop_
_entity_poly.entity_id
_entity_poly.type
_entity_poly.pdbx_seq_one_letter_code
_entity_poly.pdbx_strand_id
1 'polypeptide(L)'
;MFTDVSSGFLEAARKRFAQRTSIEYSVLDITRDPLSQGLEPESYDLIVAANGFLPGWWVGENDQRVEKPYVNVDRWRKELLDIGLSGVDFTTHQFNEPIVNMASTRPIPPAAQDNITLLVSEHDSGAATEVSRQFRSHGSIVELCGLYNLPRNSRFVIVLLDVVSPLLYNLDEEGFQQLKDFILGLSNHHVTWVTRSTQVSCQDPRYGLTHGFLRSVRQECVNVPKLCISTLEVNQLDDEAIQNLVSLQSHIHKHEICHRWTGRGREYALVKGVIHTVSLQSVPATQEFTKPIDNKLPKKLSLEFIGLLDTLVWREHSHSLLGDDEVEIDVRCVGLNFRVCSLLLRY
;
A
#
# COMPACT_ATOMS: atom_id res chain seq x y z
N MET A 1 -19.16 -5.23 15.27
CA MET A 1 -20.60 -5.03 15.56
C MET A 1 -21.27 -4.38 14.34
N PHE A 2 -22.50 -4.78 14.02
CA PHE A 2 -23.38 -4.15 13.03
C PHE A 2 -24.55 -3.50 13.77
N THR A 3 -24.86 -2.25 13.45
CA THR A 3 -25.95 -1.53 14.11
C THR A 3 -26.90 -0.88 13.13
N ASP A 4 -28.15 -0.75 13.54
CA ASP A 4 -29.18 0.00 12.83
C ASP A 4 -30.15 0.63 13.85
N VAL A 5 -30.89 1.67 13.45
CA VAL A 5 -31.87 2.35 14.31
C VAL A 5 -33.06 1.44 14.66
N SER A 6 -33.31 0.41 13.85
CA SER A 6 -34.43 -0.53 14.05
C SER A 6 -34.01 -1.99 13.97
N SER A 7 -34.61 -2.81 14.83
CA SER A 7 -34.43 -4.27 14.84
C SER A 7 -34.87 -4.94 13.53
N GLY A 8 -35.79 -4.32 12.77
CA GLY A 8 -36.26 -4.84 11.49
C GLY A 8 -35.15 -4.95 10.43
N PHE A 9 -34.24 -3.98 10.36
CA PHE A 9 -33.11 -4.01 9.44
C PHE A 9 -32.03 -5.00 9.88
N LEU A 10 -31.93 -5.29 11.18
CA LEU A 10 -31.00 -6.30 11.71
C LEU A 10 -31.35 -7.71 11.23
N GLU A 11 -32.63 -8.04 11.02
CA GLU A 11 -33.02 -9.37 10.54
C GLU A 11 -32.49 -9.63 9.12
N ALA A 12 -32.61 -8.65 8.23
CA ALA A 12 -32.06 -8.72 6.88
C ALA A 12 -30.52 -8.86 6.90
N ALA A 13 -29.85 -8.10 7.77
CA ALA A 13 -28.41 -8.19 7.97
C ALA A 13 -27.99 -9.59 8.47
N ARG A 14 -28.68 -10.14 9.48
CA ARG A 14 -28.42 -11.50 9.99
C ARG A 14 -28.57 -12.57 8.91
N LYS A 15 -29.60 -12.47 8.05
CA LYS A 15 -29.76 -13.39 6.91
C LYS A 15 -28.62 -13.25 5.91
N ARG A 16 -28.27 -12.01 5.54
CA ARG A 16 -27.18 -11.73 4.59
C ARG A 16 -25.83 -12.24 5.08
N PHE A 17 -25.57 -12.12 6.38
CA PHE A 17 -24.29 -12.49 6.98
C PHE A 17 -24.39 -13.77 7.82
N ALA A 18 -25.35 -14.66 7.53
CA ALA A 18 -25.59 -15.87 8.32
C ALA A 18 -24.36 -16.80 8.44
N GLN A 19 -23.46 -16.75 7.46
CA GLN A 19 -22.20 -17.52 7.45
C GLN A 19 -21.08 -16.90 8.30
N ARG A 20 -21.26 -15.67 8.81
CA ARG A 20 -20.28 -14.94 9.61
C ARG A 20 -20.71 -14.95 11.08
N THR A 21 -20.10 -15.84 11.86
CA THR A 21 -20.44 -16.04 13.28
C THR A 21 -19.91 -14.95 14.21
N SER A 22 -18.92 -14.18 13.79
CA SER A 22 -18.25 -13.15 14.61
C SER A 22 -18.90 -11.75 14.52
N ILE A 23 -20.12 -11.63 13.97
CA ILE A 23 -20.82 -10.35 13.88
C ILE A 23 -21.84 -10.27 15.02
N GLU A 24 -21.61 -9.34 15.93
CA GLU A 24 -22.59 -8.89 16.91
C GLU A 24 -23.54 -7.87 16.26
N TYR A 25 -24.81 -7.89 16.66
CA TYR A 25 -25.84 -7.00 16.14
C TYR A 25 -26.53 -6.30 17.30
N SER A 26 -26.67 -4.98 17.21
CA SER A 26 -27.37 -4.18 18.22
C SER A 26 -28.20 -3.08 17.55
N VAL A 27 -29.22 -2.60 18.25
CA VAL A 27 -29.95 -1.39 17.85
C VAL A 27 -29.16 -0.19 18.35
N LEU A 28 -28.94 0.81 17.50
CA LEU A 28 -28.28 2.06 17.84
C LEU A 28 -28.98 3.23 17.16
N ASP A 29 -29.53 4.13 17.97
CA ASP A 29 -29.98 5.44 17.52
C ASP A 29 -28.85 6.46 17.72
N ILE A 30 -28.20 6.85 16.62
CA ILE A 30 -27.03 7.74 16.66
C ILE A 30 -27.37 9.19 17.01
N THR A 31 -28.67 9.54 17.05
CA THR A 31 -29.13 10.87 17.50
C THR A 31 -29.13 11.01 19.02
N ARG A 32 -28.91 9.90 19.73
CA ARG A 32 -28.81 9.83 21.20
C ARG A 32 -27.40 9.42 21.60
N ASP A 33 -27.05 9.73 22.86
CA ASP A 33 -25.75 9.33 23.43
C ASP A 33 -25.55 7.80 23.33
N PRO A 34 -24.53 7.32 22.60
CA PRO A 34 -24.26 5.89 22.46
C PRO A 34 -23.90 5.20 23.78
N LEU A 35 -23.29 5.92 24.73
CA LEU A 35 -22.93 5.36 26.03
C LEU A 35 -24.18 5.01 26.85
N SER A 36 -25.20 5.89 26.79
CA SER A 36 -26.51 5.62 27.38
C SER A 36 -27.26 4.43 26.77
N GLN A 37 -26.81 3.96 25.59
CA GLN A 37 -27.36 2.81 24.87
C GLN A 37 -26.54 1.52 25.08
N GLY A 38 -25.57 1.54 26.01
CA GLY A 38 -24.79 0.36 26.40
C GLY A 38 -23.54 0.11 25.56
N LEU A 39 -23.07 1.09 24.79
CA LEU A 39 -21.75 1.03 24.17
C LEU A 39 -20.68 1.51 25.16
N GLU A 40 -19.57 0.80 25.20
CA GLU A 40 -18.44 1.16 26.04
C GLU A 40 -17.52 2.17 25.32
N PRO A 41 -17.03 3.21 26.03
CA PRO A 41 -16.10 4.16 25.44
C PRO A 41 -14.79 3.47 25.04
N GLU A 42 -14.18 3.93 23.94
CA GLU A 42 -12.89 3.43 23.44
C GLU A 42 -12.82 1.91 23.15
N SER A 43 -13.97 1.24 23.04
CA SER A 43 -14.07 -0.21 22.83
C SER A 43 -13.95 -0.67 21.36
N TYR A 44 -13.93 0.27 20.41
CA TYR A 44 -13.86 -0.02 18.97
C TYR A 44 -12.60 0.59 18.33
N ASP A 45 -11.95 -0.16 17.45
CA ASP A 45 -10.79 0.30 16.68
C ASP A 45 -11.17 1.11 15.44
N LEU A 46 -12.31 0.78 14.81
CA LEU A 46 -12.81 1.41 13.59
C LEU A 46 -14.32 1.54 13.66
N ILE A 47 -14.82 2.73 13.32
CA ILE A 47 -16.23 3.02 13.15
C ILE A 47 -16.47 3.29 11.66
N VAL A 48 -17.38 2.52 11.04
CA VAL A 48 -17.78 2.72 9.66
C VAL A 48 -19.23 3.16 9.65
N ALA A 49 -19.50 4.33 9.08
CA ALA A 49 -20.85 4.87 8.91
C ALA A 49 -21.13 5.09 7.42
N ALA A 50 -22.29 4.67 6.96
CA ALA A 50 -22.76 4.86 5.60
C ALA A 50 -24.17 5.47 5.64
N ASN A 51 -24.45 6.39 4.72
CA ASN A 51 -25.75 7.08 4.59
C ASN A 51 -26.20 7.89 5.82
N GLY A 52 -25.30 8.74 6.35
CA GLY A 52 -25.63 9.98 7.07
C GLY A 52 -26.38 9.84 8.40
N PHE A 53 -25.80 10.44 9.45
CA PHE A 53 -26.28 10.55 10.83
C PHE A 53 -27.61 11.30 11.03
N LEU A 54 -28.45 11.42 10.00
CA LEU A 54 -29.55 12.37 9.97
C LEU A 54 -30.88 11.64 10.17
N PRO A 55 -31.76 12.16 11.05
CA PRO A 55 -33.09 11.61 11.24
C PRO A 55 -34.01 11.79 10.02
N GLY A 56 -33.55 12.48 8.97
CA GLY A 56 -34.26 12.61 7.70
C GLY A 56 -33.47 13.37 6.62
N TRP A 57 -33.89 13.19 5.36
CA TRP A 57 -33.24 13.78 4.17
C TRP A 57 -33.38 15.32 4.08
N TRP A 58 -34.42 15.90 4.68
CA TRP A 58 -34.76 17.33 4.54
C TRP A 58 -34.42 18.19 5.76
N VAL A 59 -33.63 17.66 6.71
CA VAL A 59 -33.37 18.31 8.01
C VAL A 59 -32.20 19.31 7.92
N GLY A 60 -32.11 20.08 6.84
CA GLY A 60 -30.94 20.88 6.49
C GLY A 60 -31.06 22.39 6.69
N GLU A 61 -32.25 22.92 6.98
CA GLU A 61 -32.44 24.38 7.07
C GLU A 61 -31.64 25.00 8.21
N ASN A 62 -31.64 24.36 9.38
CA ASN A 62 -30.97 24.84 10.59
C ASN A 62 -29.43 24.71 10.56
N ASP A 63 -28.87 24.00 9.59
CA ASP A 63 -27.43 23.80 9.44
C ASP A 63 -26.93 24.15 8.03
N GLN A 64 -27.61 25.05 7.32
CA GLN A 64 -27.19 25.62 6.02
C GLN A 64 -27.16 24.60 4.85
N ARG A 65 -27.92 23.52 4.94
CA ARG A 65 -28.16 22.53 3.89
C ARG A 65 -29.56 22.70 3.27
N VAL A 66 -29.83 23.87 2.72
CA VAL A 66 -31.16 24.25 2.20
C VAL A 66 -31.59 23.39 0.99
N GLU A 67 -30.66 23.08 0.08
CA GLU A 67 -30.96 22.43 -1.21
C GLU A 67 -30.67 20.93 -1.24
N LYS A 68 -29.81 20.43 -0.34
CA LYS A 68 -29.28 19.06 -0.42
C LYS A 68 -28.88 18.52 0.95
N PRO A 69 -29.04 17.20 1.20
CA PRO A 69 -28.79 16.59 2.52
C PRO A 69 -27.30 16.42 2.86
N TYR A 70 -26.38 16.73 1.95
CA TYR A 70 -24.94 16.51 2.12
C TYR A 70 -24.15 17.81 1.99
N VAL A 71 -22.99 17.85 2.65
CA VAL A 71 -22.03 18.96 2.59
C VAL A 71 -20.80 18.58 1.77
N ASN A 72 -20.01 19.57 1.37
CA ASN A 72 -18.74 19.32 0.70
C ASN A 72 -17.66 18.83 1.69
N VAL A 73 -16.56 18.32 1.13
CA VAL A 73 -15.43 17.80 1.91
C VAL A 73 -14.82 18.85 2.83
N ASP A 74 -14.76 20.12 2.40
CA ASP A 74 -14.15 21.19 3.19
C ASP A 74 -14.96 21.51 4.45
N ARG A 75 -16.30 21.47 4.36
CA ARG A 75 -17.16 21.60 5.53
C ARG A 75 -17.00 20.41 6.46
N TRP A 76 -16.98 19.17 5.95
CA TRP A 76 -16.69 17.99 6.77
C TRP A 76 -15.33 18.09 7.48
N ARG A 77 -14.29 18.56 6.78
CA ARG A 77 -12.98 18.79 7.38
C ARG A 77 -13.07 19.73 8.58
N LYS A 78 -13.79 20.84 8.44
CA LYS A 78 -13.99 21.78 9.55
C LYS A 78 -14.75 21.15 10.70
N GLU A 79 -15.88 20.49 10.44
CA GLU A 79 -16.69 19.87 11.49
C GLU A 79 -15.92 18.79 12.26
N LEU A 80 -15.10 17.98 11.56
CA LEU A 80 -14.25 16.96 12.18
C LEU A 80 -13.13 17.57 13.01
N LEU A 81 -12.52 18.67 12.56
CA LEU A 81 -11.52 19.42 13.35
C LEU A 81 -12.14 20.05 14.61
N ASP A 82 -13.33 20.63 14.49
CA ASP A 82 -14.01 21.33 15.60
C ASP A 82 -14.35 20.37 16.77
N ILE A 83 -14.55 19.07 16.48
CA ILE A 83 -14.77 18.04 17.51
C ILE A 83 -13.48 17.33 17.96
N GLY A 84 -12.31 17.83 17.53
CA GLY A 84 -11.01 17.31 17.93
C GLY A 84 -10.59 16.03 17.21
N LEU A 85 -11.16 15.72 16.04
CA LEU A 85 -10.59 14.74 15.11
C LEU A 85 -9.54 15.38 14.19
N SER A 86 -8.82 14.59 13.39
CA SER A 86 -7.76 15.07 12.48
C SER A 86 -8.26 15.84 11.25
N GLY A 87 -9.58 16.01 11.10
CA GLY A 87 -10.19 16.52 9.88
C GLY A 87 -10.46 15.40 8.89
N VAL A 88 -10.03 15.55 7.64
CA VAL A 88 -10.20 14.53 6.59
C VAL A 88 -8.83 14.05 6.13
N ASP A 89 -8.45 12.86 6.58
CA ASP A 89 -7.15 12.24 6.28
C ASP A 89 -7.09 11.66 4.87
N PHE A 90 -8.25 11.24 4.33
CA PHE A 90 -8.37 10.62 3.02
C PHE A 90 -9.73 10.89 2.40
N THR A 91 -9.76 11.09 1.08
CA THR A 91 -11.00 11.13 0.28
C THR A 91 -10.87 10.31 -0.99
N THR A 92 -11.91 9.55 -1.33
CA THR A 92 -12.09 9.02 -2.69
C THR A 92 -13.45 9.39 -3.24
N HIS A 93 -13.45 9.81 -4.49
CA HIS A 93 -14.64 10.02 -5.29
C HIS A 93 -14.87 8.78 -6.14
N GLN A 94 -16.07 8.20 -6.09
CA GLN A 94 -16.46 7.24 -7.11
C GLN A 94 -16.80 8.00 -8.38
N PHE A 95 -16.20 7.62 -9.52
CA PHE A 95 -16.50 8.23 -10.81
C PHE A 95 -18.00 8.16 -11.09
N ASN A 96 -18.60 9.29 -11.48
CA ASN A 96 -20.02 9.47 -11.81
C ASN A 96 -21.05 9.34 -10.68
N GLU A 97 -20.65 9.18 -9.42
CA GLU A 97 -21.58 9.08 -8.28
C GLU A 97 -21.31 10.17 -7.24
N PRO A 98 -22.33 10.71 -6.56
CA PRO A 98 -22.15 11.69 -5.47
C PRO A 98 -21.63 11.05 -4.16
N ILE A 99 -21.01 9.88 -4.24
CA ILE A 99 -20.50 9.13 -3.10
C ILE A 99 -19.03 9.52 -2.86
N VAL A 100 -18.76 9.99 -1.64
CA VAL A 100 -17.41 10.29 -1.17
C VAL A 100 -17.12 9.41 0.05
N ASN A 101 -16.04 8.63 -0.02
CA ASN A 101 -15.53 7.95 1.17
C ASN A 101 -14.54 8.89 1.86
N MET A 102 -14.72 9.08 3.16
CA MET A 102 -13.85 9.92 3.99
C MET A 102 -13.34 9.12 5.18
N ALA A 103 -12.10 9.39 5.59
CA ALA A 103 -11.54 8.86 6.82
C ALA A 103 -11.06 10.02 7.71
N SER A 104 -11.21 9.85 9.00
CA SER A 104 -10.75 10.77 10.04
C SER A 104 -10.22 9.96 11.21
N THR A 105 -9.21 10.47 11.90
CA THR A 105 -8.56 9.79 13.01
C THR A 105 -8.58 10.66 14.26
N ARG A 106 -8.46 10.03 15.43
CA ARG A 106 -8.19 10.75 16.67
C ARG A 106 -6.76 11.31 16.58
N PRO A 107 -6.54 12.64 16.71
CA PRO A 107 -5.23 13.24 16.69
C PRO A 107 -4.39 12.61 17.78
N ILE A 108 -3.25 12.07 17.37
CA ILE A 108 -2.24 11.59 18.30
C ILE A 108 -1.36 12.81 18.61
N PRO A 109 -1.03 13.07 19.89
CA PRO A 109 -0.14 14.17 20.25
C PRO A 109 1.16 14.15 19.41
N PRO A 110 1.76 15.32 19.15
CA PRO A 110 3.05 15.37 18.48
C PRO A 110 4.03 14.44 19.18
N ALA A 111 4.73 13.62 18.38
CA ALA A 111 5.81 12.79 18.86
C ALA A 111 6.82 13.66 19.65
N ALA A 112 7.39 13.10 20.72
CA ALA A 112 8.57 13.71 21.32
C ALA A 112 9.69 13.78 20.27
N GLN A 113 10.71 14.60 20.54
CA GLN A 113 11.85 14.75 19.66
C GLN A 113 12.49 13.38 19.38
N ASP A 114 12.37 12.88 18.15
CA ASP A 114 12.88 11.57 17.78
C ASP A 114 14.40 11.60 17.65
N ASN A 115 15.08 10.68 18.34
CA ASN A 115 16.44 10.32 17.96
C ASN A 115 16.34 9.27 16.85
N ILE A 116 17.02 9.54 15.74
CA ILE A 116 17.03 8.73 14.52
C ILE A 116 18.47 8.41 14.18
N THR A 117 18.72 7.15 13.85
CA THR A 117 20.02 6.72 13.34
C THR A 117 19.90 6.43 11.85
N LEU A 118 20.76 7.05 11.04
CA LEU A 118 20.91 6.69 9.62
C LEU A 118 22.03 5.67 9.48
N LEU A 119 21.70 4.50 8.95
CA LEU A 119 22.68 3.49 8.55
C LEU A 119 23.16 3.79 7.12
N VAL A 120 24.43 4.17 7.00
CA VAL A 120 25.04 4.70 5.78
C VAL A 120 26.33 3.94 5.46
N SER A 121 26.73 3.98 4.19
CA SER A 121 28.03 3.46 3.77
C SER A 121 29.11 4.49 4.08
N GLU A 122 30.35 4.06 4.30
CA GLU A 122 31.50 4.97 4.51
C GLU A 122 31.72 5.94 3.33
N HIS A 123 31.23 5.58 2.14
CA HIS A 123 31.34 6.39 0.93
C HIS A 123 30.11 7.27 0.65
N ASP A 124 29.07 7.24 1.48
CA ASP A 124 27.85 8.04 1.27
C ASP A 124 27.95 9.42 1.92
N SER A 125 28.31 10.42 1.11
CA SER A 125 28.38 11.82 1.56
C SER A 125 27.15 12.66 1.19
N GLY A 126 26.33 12.22 0.22
CA GLY A 126 25.24 13.02 -0.34
C GLY A 126 23.89 12.75 0.30
N ALA A 127 23.43 11.49 0.25
CA ALA A 127 22.09 11.11 0.69
C ALA A 127 21.94 11.27 2.21
N ALA A 128 22.92 10.76 2.96
CA ALA A 128 22.99 10.91 4.41
C ALA A 128 22.90 12.37 4.87
N THR A 129 23.60 13.28 4.19
CA THR A 129 23.64 14.71 4.53
C THR A 129 22.27 15.36 4.32
N GLU A 130 21.63 15.10 3.19
CA GLU A 130 20.35 15.71 2.84
C GLU A 130 19.20 15.16 3.71
N VAL A 131 19.16 13.85 3.93
CA VAL A 131 18.23 13.22 4.87
C VAL A 131 18.44 13.78 6.28
N SER A 132 19.69 13.89 6.75
CA SER A 132 19.98 14.48 8.06
C SER A 132 19.49 15.92 8.18
N ARG A 133 19.68 16.73 7.13
CA ARG A 133 19.25 18.14 7.09
C ARG A 133 17.74 18.25 7.25
N GLN A 134 16.98 17.47 6.48
CA GLN A 134 15.52 17.51 6.53
C GLN A 134 14.95 16.95 7.85
N PHE A 135 15.50 15.85 8.38
CA PHE A 135 15.04 15.35 9.68
C PHE A 135 15.32 16.35 10.81
N ARG A 136 16.51 16.98 10.82
CA ARG A 136 16.84 18.03 11.80
C ARG A 136 15.96 19.27 11.66
N SER A 137 15.56 19.67 10.44
CA SER A 137 14.63 20.79 10.26
C SER A 137 13.23 20.50 10.78
N HIS A 138 12.85 19.22 10.92
CA HIS A 138 11.62 18.76 11.55
C HIS A 138 11.77 18.44 13.04
N GLY A 139 12.91 18.81 13.63
CA GLY A 139 13.19 18.70 15.06
C GLY A 139 13.88 17.41 15.48
N SER A 140 14.08 16.41 14.62
CA SER A 140 14.72 15.15 15.03
C SER A 140 16.21 15.34 15.34
N ILE A 141 16.73 14.55 16.29
CA ILE A 141 18.15 14.35 16.50
C ILE A 141 18.60 13.23 15.56
N VAL A 142 19.67 13.48 14.80
CA VAL A 142 20.12 12.53 13.77
C VAL A 142 21.58 12.15 14.02
N GLU A 143 21.78 10.85 14.26
CA GLU A 143 23.08 10.19 14.39
C GLU A 143 23.36 9.35 13.14
N LEU A 144 24.63 9.27 12.74
CA LEU A 144 25.07 8.41 11.63
C LEU A 144 25.73 7.16 12.18
N CYS A 145 25.53 6.03 11.51
CA CYS A 145 26.06 4.76 11.92
C CYS A 145 26.46 3.91 10.70
N GLY A 146 27.50 3.10 10.86
CA GLY A 146 27.87 2.03 9.91
C GLY A 146 27.46 0.65 10.43
N LEU A 147 27.64 -0.39 9.62
CA LEU A 147 27.24 -1.77 9.96
C LEU A 147 27.93 -2.34 11.21
N TYR A 148 29.11 -1.81 11.58
CA TYR A 148 29.90 -2.27 12.73
C TYR A 148 29.42 -1.73 14.08
N ASN A 149 28.61 -0.67 14.06
CA ASN A 149 28.16 0.00 15.27
C ASN A 149 26.65 -0.20 15.38
N LEU A 150 26.16 -0.71 16.49
CA LEU A 150 24.72 -0.74 16.73
C LEU A 150 24.25 0.64 17.25
N PRO A 151 23.08 1.12 16.80
CA PRO A 151 22.45 2.29 17.40
C PRO A 151 22.20 2.03 18.90
N ARG A 152 22.62 2.97 19.75
CA ARG A 152 22.49 2.87 21.22
C ARG A 152 21.43 3.80 21.79
N ASN A 153 21.29 4.98 21.19
CA ASN A 153 20.46 6.06 21.71
C ASN A 153 19.20 6.31 20.89
N SER A 154 18.97 5.49 19.85
CA SER A 154 17.88 5.66 18.90
C SER A 154 17.06 4.39 18.81
N ARG A 155 15.73 4.53 18.86
CA ARG A 155 14.79 3.45 18.54
C ARG A 155 14.60 3.30 17.03
N PHE A 156 14.79 4.37 16.27
CA PHE A 156 14.47 4.43 14.85
C PHE A 156 15.74 4.38 14.00
N VAL A 157 15.78 3.46 13.05
CA VAL A 157 16.91 3.24 12.16
C VAL A 157 16.43 3.39 10.72
N ILE A 158 17.04 4.28 9.96
CA ILE A 158 16.78 4.41 8.53
C ILE A 158 17.97 3.84 7.78
N VAL A 159 17.75 2.80 6.98
CA VAL A 159 18.81 2.16 6.18
C VAL A 159 18.84 2.81 4.81
N LEU A 160 19.97 3.45 4.47
CA LEU A 160 20.21 4.11 3.18
C LEU A 160 21.22 3.35 2.31
N LEU A 161 21.75 2.22 2.79
CA LEU A 161 22.75 1.41 2.10
C LEU A 161 22.31 0.94 0.71
N ASP A 162 21.01 0.72 0.53
CA ASP A 162 20.41 0.13 -0.67
C ASP A 162 19.78 1.18 -1.61
N VAL A 163 20.17 2.45 -1.45
CA VAL A 163 19.74 3.57 -2.33
C VAL A 163 20.81 3.93 -3.36
N VAL A 164 22.08 3.83 -2.96
CA VAL A 164 23.24 4.20 -3.76
C VAL A 164 23.64 3.06 -4.70
N SER A 165 23.65 1.82 -4.19
CA SER A 165 23.92 0.61 -4.98
C SER A 165 23.05 -0.54 -4.48
N PRO A 166 22.75 -1.55 -5.32
CA PRO A 166 21.96 -2.70 -4.88
C PRO A 166 22.78 -3.53 -3.88
N LEU A 167 22.51 -3.34 -2.59
CA LEU A 167 23.32 -3.82 -1.48
C LEU A 167 23.46 -5.34 -1.55
N LEU A 168 22.35 -6.06 -1.48
CA LEU A 168 22.34 -7.53 -1.39
C LEU A 168 22.90 -8.21 -2.64
N TYR A 169 22.85 -7.55 -3.80
CA TYR A 169 23.45 -8.07 -5.03
C TYR A 169 24.99 -8.00 -4.99
N ASN A 170 25.54 -6.98 -4.33
CA ASN A 170 26.98 -6.72 -4.26
C ASN A 170 27.65 -7.28 -3.00
N LEU A 171 26.89 -7.75 -2.01
CA LEU A 171 27.45 -8.30 -0.78
C LEU A 171 28.23 -9.59 -1.05
N ASP A 172 29.41 -9.68 -0.47
CA ASP A 172 30.15 -10.91 -0.29
C ASP A 172 29.71 -11.64 1.01
N GLU A 173 30.32 -12.79 1.29
CA GLU A 173 29.98 -13.60 2.45
C GLU A 173 30.22 -12.87 3.78
N GLU A 174 31.32 -12.12 3.88
CA GLU A 174 31.67 -11.35 5.07
C GLU A 174 30.67 -10.21 5.31
N GLY A 175 30.38 -9.42 4.27
CA GLY A 175 29.40 -8.33 4.36
C GLY A 175 27.98 -8.84 4.65
N PHE A 176 27.60 -10.01 4.13
CA PHE A 176 26.33 -10.63 4.47
C PHE A 176 26.26 -11.06 5.94
N GLN A 177 27.33 -11.65 6.47
CA GLN A 177 27.38 -12.03 7.89
C GLN A 177 27.32 -10.80 8.80
N GLN A 178 28.03 -9.71 8.44
CA GLN A 178 27.94 -8.42 9.15
C GLN A 178 26.52 -7.84 9.13
N LEU A 179 25.84 -7.87 7.99
CA LEU A 179 24.45 -7.42 7.89
C LEU A 179 23.51 -8.25 8.77
N LYS A 180 23.71 -9.58 8.82
CA LYS A 180 22.94 -10.46 9.71
C LYS A 180 23.16 -10.11 11.17
N ASP A 181 24.42 -9.98 11.60
CA ASP A 181 24.76 -9.66 12.98
C ASP A 181 24.19 -8.31 13.40
N PHE A 182 24.26 -7.31 12.50
CA PHE A 182 23.63 -6.01 12.69
C PHE A 182 22.12 -6.15 12.93
N ILE A 183 21.39 -6.81 12.01
CA ILE A 183 19.92 -6.98 12.12
C ILE A 183 19.52 -7.72 13.39
N LEU A 184 20.24 -8.79 13.75
CA LEU A 184 19.98 -9.55 14.98
C LEU A 184 20.26 -8.74 16.25
N GLY A 185 21.15 -7.74 16.17
CA GLY A 185 21.43 -6.78 17.23
C GLY A 185 20.37 -5.70 17.42
N LEU A 186 19.44 -5.50 16.48
CA LEU A 186 18.43 -4.42 16.48
C LEU A 186 17.22 -4.71 17.39
N SER A 187 17.41 -5.42 18.50
CA SER A 187 16.36 -5.65 19.49
C SER A 187 15.80 -4.32 20.00
N ASN A 188 14.48 -4.16 20.05
CA ASN A 188 13.75 -2.92 20.35
C ASN A 188 13.88 -1.77 19.34
N HIS A 189 14.24 -2.04 18.08
CA HIS A 189 14.33 -1.01 17.05
C HIS A 189 13.24 -1.12 15.97
N HIS A 190 12.89 0.04 15.41
CA HIS A 190 12.08 0.20 14.22
C HIS A 190 12.96 0.62 13.05
N VAL A 191 13.02 -0.23 12.04
CA VAL A 191 13.87 -0.06 10.86
C VAL A 191 13.03 0.33 9.66
N THR A 192 13.39 1.42 9.01
CA THR A 192 12.86 1.81 7.69
C THR A 192 13.96 1.63 6.67
N TRP A 193 13.84 0.58 5.86
CA TRP A 193 14.78 0.26 4.79
C TRP A 193 14.40 0.98 3.51
N VAL A 194 15.20 1.96 3.10
CA VAL A 194 14.97 2.71 1.85
C VAL A 194 15.70 2.00 0.71
N THR A 195 14.98 1.71 -0.38
CA THR A 195 15.53 1.01 -1.55
C THR A 195 14.96 1.59 -2.85
N ARG A 196 15.54 1.20 -3.99
CA ARG A 196 15.02 1.60 -5.31
C ARG A 196 13.74 0.86 -5.65
N SER A 197 12.87 1.52 -6.42
CA SER A 197 11.62 0.93 -6.87
C SER A 197 11.83 -0.31 -7.76
N THR A 198 11.22 -1.42 -7.35
CA THR A 198 11.19 -2.69 -8.10
C THR A 198 9.79 -3.27 -8.25
N GLN A 199 8.85 -2.89 -7.39
CA GLN A 199 7.46 -3.34 -7.47
C GLN A 199 6.61 -2.48 -8.41
N VAL A 200 6.93 -1.18 -8.50
CA VAL A 200 6.29 -0.23 -9.40
C VAL A 200 7.35 0.40 -10.30
N SER A 201 7.16 0.32 -11.62
CA SER A 201 8.05 0.97 -12.60
C SER A 201 9.54 0.62 -12.45
N CYS A 202 9.84 -0.66 -12.19
CA CYS A 202 11.20 -1.19 -11.98
C CYS A 202 12.18 -0.73 -13.05
N GLN A 203 13.29 -0.11 -12.63
CA GLN A 203 14.40 0.28 -13.51
C GLN A 203 15.59 -0.69 -13.41
N ASP A 204 15.86 -1.22 -12.23
CA ASP A 204 16.96 -2.16 -11.98
C ASP A 204 16.48 -3.30 -11.06
N PRO A 205 16.31 -4.52 -11.60
CA PRO A 205 15.79 -5.65 -10.84
C PRO A 205 16.75 -6.16 -9.75
N ARG A 206 18.01 -5.74 -9.74
CA ARG A 206 18.99 -6.18 -8.71
C ARG A 206 18.61 -5.75 -7.29
N TYR A 207 17.89 -4.64 -7.15
CA TYR A 207 17.32 -4.19 -5.87
C TYR A 207 16.19 -5.11 -5.37
N GLY A 208 15.65 -5.99 -6.22
CA GLY A 208 14.53 -6.87 -5.89
C GLY A 208 14.85 -7.90 -4.81
N LEU A 209 16.14 -8.25 -4.64
CA LEU A 209 16.61 -9.16 -3.60
C LEU A 209 16.23 -8.68 -2.20
N THR A 210 16.18 -7.36 -1.98
CA THR A 210 15.83 -6.73 -0.71
C THR A 210 14.44 -7.13 -0.24
N HIS A 211 13.47 -7.28 -1.12
CA HIS A 211 12.13 -7.72 -0.74
C HIS A 211 12.11 -9.16 -0.23
N GLY A 212 12.76 -10.08 -0.95
CA GLY A 212 12.85 -11.47 -0.53
C GLY A 212 13.53 -11.60 0.83
N PHE A 213 14.69 -10.96 0.98
CA PHE A 213 15.45 -10.95 2.22
C PHE A 213 14.65 -10.37 3.38
N LEU A 214 14.06 -9.18 3.25
CA LEU A 214 13.33 -8.54 4.34
C LEU A 214 12.04 -9.29 4.70
N ARG A 215 11.39 -9.96 3.73
CA ARG A 215 10.26 -10.86 4.02
C ARG A 215 10.72 -12.07 4.84
N SER A 216 11.85 -12.69 4.50
CA SER A 216 12.44 -13.77 5.31
C SER A 216 12.81 -13.30 6.70
N VAL A 217 13.51 -12.17 6.84
CA VAL A 217 13.87 -11.58 8.14
C VAL A 217 12.62 -11.35 9.00
N ARG A 218 11.53 -10.81 8.44
CA ARG A 218 10.28 -10.58 9.18
C ARG A 218 9.64 -11.88 9.71
N GLN A 219 9.82 -13.00 9.01
CA GLN A 219 9.26 -14.30 9.42
C GLN A 219 10.19 -15.04 10.39
N GLU A 220 11.50 -14.96 10.18
CA GLU A 220 12.50 -15.72 10.94
C GLU A 220 12.93 -15.01 12.22
N CYS A 221 12.97 -13.67 12.21
CA CYS A 221 13.38 -12.87 13.37
C CYS A 221 12.21 -12.49 14.28
N VAL A 222 11.10 -13.24 14.25
CA VAL A 222 9.95 -13.04 15.15
C VAL A 222 10.33 -13.12 16.64
N ASN A 223 11.42 -13.84 16.94
CA ASN A 223 11.96 -14.00 18.29
C ASN A 223 12.84 -12.82 18.72
N VAL A 224 13.22 -11.91 17.81
CA VAL A 224 13.96 -10.70 18.17
C VAL A 224 12.97 -9.70 18.78
N PRO A 225 13.09 -9.38 20.09
CA PRO A 225 12.08 -8.60 20.78
C PRO A 225 11.84 -7.23 20.13
N LYS A 226 10.58 -6.95 19.79
CA LYS A 226 10.12 -5.65 19.25
C LYS A 226 10.93 -5.16 18.03
N LEU A 227 11.57 -6.07 17.28
CA LEU A 227 12.16 -5.71 15.99
C LEU A 227 11.05 -5.51 14.96
N CYS A 228 11.01 -4.32 14.38
CA CYS A 228 10.14 -3.98 13.28
C CYS A 228 11.00 -3.58 12.08
N ILE A 229 10.71 -4.16 10.91
CA ILE A 229 11.36 -3.73 9.67
C ILE A 229 10.31 -3.44 8.60
N SER A 230 10.30 -2.19 8.15
CA SER A 230 9.51 -1.68 7.04
C SER A 230 10.41 -1.35 5.85
N THR A 231 9.87 -1.37 4.65
CA THR A 231 10.57 -1.02 3.40
C THR A 231 9.89 0.17 2.76
N LEU A 232 10.65 1.15 2.28
CA LEU A 232 10.19 2.24 1.43
C LEU A 232 10.94 2.20 0.09
N GLU A 233 10.21 1.91 -0.98
CA GLU A 233 10.71 2.03 -2.34
C GLU A 233 10.60 3.47 -2.82
N VAL A 234 11.69 3.98 -3.39
CA VAL A 234 11.74 5.29 -4.04
C VAL A 234 12.41 5.16 -5.41
N ASN A 235 11.89 5.85 -6.43
CA ASN A 235 12.57 5.90 -7.74
C ASN A 235 13.92 6.60 -7.62
N GLN A 236 13.93 7.71 -6.86
CA GLN A 236 15.09 8.53 -6.53
C GLN A 236 14.90 9.13 -5.15
N LEU A 237 16.00 9.41 -4.44
CA LEU A 237 15.98 10.02 -3.12
C LEU A 237 16.18 11.55 -3.25
N ASP A 238 15.18 12.22 -3.81
CA ASP A 238 15.13 13.68 -3.94
C ASP A 238 14.43 14.33 -2.73
N ASP A 239 14.31 15.67 -2.74
CA ASP A 239 13.70 16.42 -1.64
C ASP A 239 12.26 15.98 -1.33
N GLU A 240 11.47 15.66 -2.36
CA GLU A 240 10.08 15.19 -2.22
C GLU A 240 10.05 13.80 -1.56
N ALA A 241 10.95 12.89 -1.97
CA ALA A 241 11.08 11.57 -1.38
C ALA A 241 11.50 11.63 0.09
N ILE A 242 12.41 12.54 0.43
CA ILE A 242 12.88 12.73 1.81
C ILE A 242 11.78 13.33 2.68
N GLN A 243 11.00 14.30 2.17
CA GLN A 243 9.83 14.84 2.89
C GLN A 243 8.77 13.77 3.17
N ASN A 244 8.54 12.88 2.19
CA ASN A 244 7.65 11.74 2.35
C ASN A 244 8.20 10.71 3.35
N LEU A 245 9.53 10.48 3.36
CA LEU A 245 10.18 9.62 4.35
C LEU A 245 10.04 10.18 5.77
N VAL A 246 10.18 11.49 5.99
CA VAL A 246 9.91 12.15 7.28
C VAL A 246 8.45 11.96 7.70
N SER A 247 7.51 12.09 6.75
CA SER A 247 6.08 11.89 6.98
C SER A 247 5.77 10.43 7.35
N LEU A 248 6.37 9.47 6.66
CA LEU A 248 6.25 8.03 6.96
C LEU A 248 6.84 7.70 8.33
N GLN A 249 8.00 8.25 8.66
CA GLN A 249 8.63 8.04 9.96
C GLN A 249 7.74 8.57 11.09
N SER A 250 7.18 9.76 10.92
CA SER A 250 6.20 10.34 11.85
C SER A 250 4.95 9.48 11.99
N HIS A 251 4.49 8.86 10.90
CA HIS A 251 3.38 7.92 10.90
C HIS A 251 3.72 6.63 11.66
N ILE A 252 4.91 6.05 11.44
CA ILE A 252 5.37 4.85 12.13
C ILE A 252 5.47 5.10 13.65
N HIS A 253 6.10 6.20 14.06
CA HIS A 253 6.15 6.63 15.47
C HIS A 253 4.74 6.77 16.05
N LYS A 254 3.86 7.44 15.28
CA LYS A 254 2.39 7.50 15.42
C LYS A 254 1.79 6.21 16.00
N HIS A 255 1.91 5.16 15.20
CA HIS A 255 1.25 3.89 15.43
C HIS A 255 1.90 3.01 16.51
N GLU A 256 3.18 3.23 16.81
CA GLU A 256 3.86 2.57 17.92
C GLU A 256 3.29 2.96 19.28
N ILE A 257 3.08 4.27 19.52
CA ILE A 257 2.53 4.78 20.79
C ILE A 257 1.14 4.16 21.04
N CYS A 258 0.37 3.92 19.99
CA CYS A 258 -0.99 3.40 20.11
C CYS A 258 -1.07 1.88 20.33
N HIS A 259 0.04 1.13 20.43
CA HIS A 259 0.08 -0.33 20.62
C HIS A 259 -0.74 -1.17 19.60
N ARG A 260 -1.19 -0.56 18.50
CA ARG A 260 -2.16 -1.13 17.53
C ARG A 260 -1.55 -1.64 16.24
N TRP A 261 -0.21 -1.63 16.12
CA TRP A 261 0.43 -1.99 14.86
C TRP A 261 0.47 -3.52 14.65
N THR A 262 -0.51 -4.05 13.91
CA THR A 262 -0.75 -5.49 13.69
C THR A 262 0.19 -6.15 12.67
N GLY A 263 1.30 -5.51 12.31
CA GLY A 263 2.31 -6.08 11.40
C GLY A 263 1.87 -6.28 9.94
N ARG A 264 0.64 -5.89 9.57
CA ARG A 264 0.20 -5.78 8.17
C ARG A 264 0.57 -4.40 7.61
N GLY A 265 1.14 -4.35 6.41
CA GLY A 265 1.60 -3.10 5.78
C GLY A 265 3.01 -2.68 6.21
N ARG A 266 4.03 -3.44 5.79
CA ARG A 266 5.46 -3.15 6.04
C ARG A 266 6.23 -2.83 4.76
N GLU A 267 5.53 -2.74 3.64
CA GLU A 267 6.10 -2.47 2.33
C GLU A 267 5.36 -1.28 1.76
N TYR A 268 6.13 -0.22 1.50
CA TYR A 268 5.67 1.05 1.01
C TYR A 268 6.38 1.37 -0.30
N ALA A 269 5.68 2.00 -1.23
CA ALA A 269 6.25 2.51 -2.47
C ALA A 269 5.83 3.94 -2.70
N LEU A 270 6.78 4.86 -2.83
CA LEU A 270 6.52 6.25 -3.17
C LEU A 270 6.36 6.39 -4.69
N VAL A 271 5.16 6.75 -5.12
CA VAL A 271 4.82 6.94 -6.54
C VAL A 271 4.15 8.29 -6.69
N LYS A 272 4.80 9.22 -7.41
CA LYS A 272 4.26 10.57 -7.71
C LYS A 272 3.78 11.31 -6.45
N GLY A 273 4.62 11.37 -5.42
CA GLY A 273 4.31 12.07 -4.17
C GLY A 273 3.32 11.35 -3.24
N VAL A 274 2.90 10.14 -3.58
CA VAL A 274 1.95 9.35 -2.78
C VAL A 274 2.62 8.06 -2.31
N ILE A 275 2.53 7.78 -1.01
CA ILE A 275 3.01 6.53 -0.42
C ILE A 275 1.91 5.47 -0.57
N HIS A 276 2.18 4.47 -1.40
CA HIS A 276 1.31 3.31 -1.58
C HIS A 276 1.71 2.18 -0.63
N THR A 277 0.72 1.42 -0.17
CA THR A 277 0.93 0.15 0.51
C THR A 277 0.77 -1.01 -0.46
N VAL A 278 1.61 -2.03 -0.34
CA VAL A 278 1.53 -3.21 -1.19
C VAL A 278 0.37 -4.10 -0.74
N SER A 279 -0.57 -4.37 -1.64
CA SER A 279 -1.66 -5.33 -1.40
C SER A 279 -1.60 -6.46 -2.43
N LEU A 280 -1.62 -7.71 -1.97
CA LEU A 280 -1.83 -8.86 -2.84
C LEU A 280 -3.33 -8.97 -3.16
N GLN A 281 -3.67 -8.79 -4.43
CA GLN A 281 -5.02 -9.04 -4.93
C GLN A 281 -5.01 -10.33 -5.74
N SER A 282 -5.97 -11.21 -5.45
CA SER A 282 -6.22 -12.36 -6.31
C SER A 282 -6.96 -11.85 -7.54
N VAL A 283 -6.30 -11.89 -8.68
CA VAL A 283 -6.94 -11.68 -9.98
C VAL A 283 -7.31 -13.06 -10.52
N PRO A 284 -8.59 -13.34 -10.83
CA PRO A 284 -8.95 -14.56 -11.54
C PRO A 284 -8.08 -14.70 -12.78
N ALA A 285 -7.48 -15.87 -13.00
CA ALA A 285 -6.61 -16.08 -14.17
C ALA A 285 -7.33 -15.69 -15.48
N THR A 286 -8.64 -15.91 -15.56
CA THR A 286 -9.52 -15.51 -16.66
C THR A 286 -9.49 -14.01 -16.98
N GLN A 287 -9.24 -13.14 -15.99
CA GLN A 287 -9.15 -11.68 -16.18
C GLN A 287 -7.82 -11.25 -16.83
N GLU A 288 -6.70 -11.95 -16.55
CA GLU A 288 -5.41 -11.70 -17.23
C GLU A 288 -5.47 -12.06 -18.72
N PHE A 289 -6.27 -13.06 -19.08
CA PHE A 289 -6.53 -13.41 -20.49
C PHE A 289 -7.46 -12.41 -21.21
N THR A 290 -8.11 -11.50 -20.49
CA THR A 290 -8.97 -10.45 -21.05
C THR A 290 -8.28 -9.09 -21.12
N LYS A 291 -6.93 -9.04 -21.17
CA LYS A 291 -6.25 -7.79 -21.54
C LYS A 291 -6.87 -7.27 -22.85
N PRO A 292 -7.33 -6.00 -22.89
CA PRO A 292 -7.90 -5.46 -24.11
C PRO A 292 -6.85 -5.56 -25.20
N ILE A 293 -7.17 -6.36 -26.23
CA ILE A 293 -6.28 -6.59 -27.36
C ILE A 293 -5.92 -5.23 -27.96
N ASP A 294 -4.63 -4.90 -28.04
CA ASP A 294 -4.21 -3.71 -28.75
C ASP A 294 -4.44 -3.95 -30.24
N ASN A 295 -5.40 -3.23 -30.82
CA ASN A 295 -5.72 -3.31 -32.24
C ASN A 295 -4.58 -2.82 -33.15
N LYS A 296 -3.52 -2.23 -32.59
CA LYS A 296 -2.34 -1.78 -33.33
C LYS A 296 -1.24 -2.83 -33.43
N LEU A 297 -1.30 -3.91 -32.65
CA LEU A 297 -0.31 -4.98 -32.70
C LEU A 297 -0.75 -6.11 -33.65
N PRO A 298 0.18 -6.74 -34.38
CA PRO A 298 -0.13 -7.83 -35.28
C PRO A 298 -0.58 -9.03 -34.46
N LYS A 299 -1.56 -9.77 -34.98
CA LYS A 299 -2.23 -10.85 -34.27
C LYS A 299 -1.96 -12.16 -34.98
N LYS A 300 -1.72 -13.21 -34.20
CA LYS A 300 -1.55 -14.58 -34.69
C LYS A 300 -2.55 -15.50 -34.01
N LEU A 301 -3.29 -16.25 -34.81
CA LEU A 301 -4.15 -17.31 -34.30
C LEU A 301 -3.28 -18.48 -33.81
N SER A 302 -3.43 -18.86 -32.55
CA SER A 302 -2.66 -19.92 -31.89
C SER A 302 -3.59 -20.88 -31.15
N LEU A 303 -3.16 -22.14 -30.98
CA LEU A 303 -3.81 -23.07 -30.05
C LEU A 303 -3.18 -22.94 -28.67
N GLU A 304 -3.99 -23.00 -27.61
CA GLU A 304 -3.46 -23.18 -26.27
C GLU A 304 -3.10 -24.64 -25.99
N PHE A 305 -3.93 -25.57 -26.48
CA PHE A 305 -3.71 -27.00 -26.35
C PHE A 305 -3.89 -27.69 -27.70
N ILE A 306 -2.87 -28.44 -28.12
CA ILE A 306 -2.92 -29.24 -29.36
C ILE A 306 -4.02 -30.30 -29.22
N GLY A 307 -4.82 -30.52 -30.27
CA GLY A 307 -5.92 -31.50 -30.29
C GLY A 307 -7.27 -30.96 -29.80
N LEU A 308 -7.32 -29.75 -29.23
CA LEU A 308 -8.55 -29.11 -28.76
C LEU A 308 -8.83 -27.81 -29.54
N LEU A 309 -9.70 -27.90 -30.54
CA LEU A 309 -10.01 -26.78 -31.45
C LEU A 309 -10.70 -25.60 -30.76
N ASP A 310 -11.38 -25.83 -29.63
CA ASP A 310 -12.00 -24.79 -28.80
C ASP A 310 -10.98 -23.93 -28.04
N THR A 311 -9.70 -24.30 -28.10
CA THR A 311 -8.58 -23.54 -27.52
C THR A 311 -7.89 -22.61 -28.53
N LEU A 312 -8.51 -22.35 -29.67
CA LEU A 312 -8.04 -21.35 -30.63
C LEU A 312 -8.21 -19.94 -30.05
N VAL A 313 -7.08 -19.26 -29.85
CA VAL A 313 -7.05 -17.90 -29.32
C VAL A 313 -6.19 -16.99 -30.19
N TRP A 314 -6.60 -15.73 -30.32
CA TRP A 314 -5.77 -14.70 -30.91
C TRP A 314 -4.72 -14.27 -29.89
N ARG A 315 -3.43 -14.33 -30.27
CA ARG A 315 -2.33 -13.81 -29.45
C ARG A 315 -1.66 -12.64 -30.17
N GLU A 316 -1.29 -11.64 -29.39
CA GLU A 316 -0.46 -10.54 -29.88
C GLU A 316 0.92 -11.08 -30.25
N HIS A 317 1.44 -10.61 -31.37
CA HIS A 317 2.77 -10.91 -31.85
C HIS A 317 3.59 -9.62 -31.86
N SER A 318 4.85 -9.67 -31.45
CA SER A 318 5.74 -8.53 -31.56
C SER A 318 6.22 -8.37 -33.01
N HIS A 319 6.30 -7.13 -33.50
CA HIS A 319 7.01 -6.85 -34.74
C HIS A 319 8.49 -7.22 -34.59
N SER A 320 9.03 -7.97 -35.55
CA SER A 320 10.46 -8.02 -35.82
C SER A 320 10.83 -6.90 -36.80
N LEU A 321 12.05 -6.35 -36.68
CA LEU A 321 12.60 -5.50 -37.74
C LEU A 321 12.69 -6.35 -39.03
N LEU A 322 12.14 -5.83 -40.13
CA LEU A 322 12.22 -6.49 -41.43
C LEU A 322 13.68 -6.57 -41.88
N GLY A 323 14.10 -7.75 -42.34
CA GLY A 323 15.36 -7.90 -43.06
C GLY A 323 15.33 -7.22 -44.43
N ASP A 324 16.50 -7.05 -45.06
CA ASP A 324 16.63 -6.35 -46.34
C ASP A 324 15.82 -7.00 -47.49
N ASP A 325 15.51 -8.31 -47.37
CA ASP A 325 14.73 -9.09 -48.36
C ASP A 325 13.32 -9.46 -47.87
N GLU A 326 12.85 -8.87 -46.76
CA GLU A 326 11.53 -9.14 -46.20
C GLU A 326 10.52 -8.03 -46.48
N VAL A 327 9.26 -8.40 -46.68
CA VAL A 327 8.16 -7.47 -46.90
C VAL A 327 7.04 -7.72 -45.90
N GLU A 328 6.46 -6.64 -45.38
CA GLU A 328 5.27 -6.70 -44.55
C GLU A 328 4.01 -6.74 -45.42
N ILE A 329 3.06 -7.61 -45.06
CA ILE A 329 1.81 -7.79 -45.80
C ILE A 329 0.63 -7.58 -44.84
N ASP A 330 -0.26 -6.65 -45.20
CA ASP A 330 -1.53 -6.45 -44.52
C ASP A 330 -2.53 -7.57 -44.91
N VAL A 331 -2.62 -8.58 -44.05
CA VAL A 331 -3.43 -9.78 -44.29
C VAL A 331 -4.93 -9.48 -44.06
N ARG A 332 -5.70 -9.43 -45.15
CA ARG A 332 -7.17 -9.23 -45.09
C ARG A 332 -7.98 -10.51 -44.92
N CYS A 333 -7.46 -11.63 -45.40
CA CYS A 333 -8.12 -12.93 -45.28
C CYS A 333 -7.08 -14.06 -45.22
N VAL A 334 -7.37 -15.10 -44.41
CA VAL A 334 -6.54 -16.30 -44.30
C VAL A 334 -7.43 -17.51 -44.56
N GLY A 335 -7.07 -18.32 -45.57
CA GLY A 335 -7.72 -19.61 -45.81
C GLY A 335 -7.12 -20.70 -44.93
N LEU A 336 -7.97 -21.54 -44.33
CA LEU A 336 -7.53 -22.74 -43.63
C LEU A 336 -7.39 -23.89 -44.63
N ASN A 337 -6.23 -24.55 -44.65
CA ASN A 337 -5.98 -25.71 -45.49
C ASN A 337 -6.04 -27.01 -44.68
N PHE A 338 -6.22 -28.14 -45.37
CA PHE A 338 -6.34 -29.46 -44.74
C PHE A 338 -5.11 -29.83 -43.90
N ARG A 339 -3.90 -29.42 -44.33
CA ARG A 339 -2.65 -29.67 -43.60
C ARG A 339 -2.62 -28.94 -42.25
N VAL A 340 -3.15 -27.71 -42.18
CA VAL A 340 -3.32 -26.96 -40.94
C VAL A 340 -4.33 -27.67 -40.05
N CYS A 341 -5.50 -28.04 -40.58
CA CYS A 341 -6.50 -28.78 -39.80
C CYS A 341 -5.96 -30.11 -39.24
N SER A 342 -5.20 -30.87 -40.03
CA SER A 342 -4.57 -32.12 -39.56
C SER A 342 -3.47 -31.90 -38.52
N LEU A 343 -2.76 -30.77 -38.54
CA LEU A 343 -1.78 -30.40 -37.51
C LEU A 343 -2.47 -30.00 -36.20
N LEU A 344 -3.61 -29.30 -36.29
CA LEU A 344 -4.39 -28.86 -35.13
C LEU A 344 -5.08 -30.03 -34.40
N LEU A 345 -5.37 -31.13 -35.12
CA LEU A 345 -6.09 -32.31 -34.62
C LEU A 345 -5.19 -33.51 -34.25
N ARG A 346 -3.86 -33.33 -34.17
CA ARG A 346 -2.98 -34.43 -33.74
C ARG A 346 -3.27 -34.78 -32.27
N TYR A 347 -3.69 -36.03 -32.03
CA TYR A 347 -3.69 -36.66 -30.71
C TYR A 347 -2.27 -37.00 -30.26
#